data_AF-A0A1Q7ZVR4-F1
#
_entry.id   AF-A0A1Q7ZVR4-F1
#
_cell.length_a   1.000
_cell.length_b   1.000
_cell.length_c   1.000
_cell.angle_alpha   90.00
_cell.angle_beta   90.00
_cell.angle_gamma   90.00
#
_symmetry.space_group_name_H-M   'P 1'
#
loop_
_entity.id
_entity.type
_entity.pdbx_description
1 polymer ?
#
loop_
_entity_poly.entity_id
_entity_poly.type
_entity_poly.pdbx_seq_one_letter_code
_entity_poly.pdbx_strand_id
1 'polypeptide(L)'
;DIQAAVDAFRIDLGNLNPNVAGSFANGRREINWDGVPDGFAAPNNLPANFFNSNSPRGVVFFTPGSGFQVSADSDNPTNTPIEFENLRPSTTMEILFFVPGSHVPATTRGFGAVFTDVDRDDSTKIEYFDVNGALLASEFVQRAHGNETLSFLGVSFTNPDVFLVRITSGGVRLGEKKHGGKDLVVMDDFIYGEPVSLVDES
;
A
#
# COMPACT_ATOMS: atom_id res chain seq x y z
N ASP A 1 19.05 -1.78 -5.85
CA ASP A 1 18.69 -0.42 -5.44
C ASP A 1 17.47 0.00 -6.22
N ILE A 2 16.40 0.39 -5.52
CA ILE A 2 15.09 0.76 -6.09
C ILE A 2 14.91 2.28 -6.23
N GLN A 3 15.84 3.08 -5.70
CA GLN A 3 15.67 4.53 -5.52
C GLN A 3 15.32 5.25 -6.82
N ALA A 4 16.02 4.94 -7.91
CA ALA A 4 15.77 5.58 -9.20
C ALA A 4 14.34 5.30 -9.74
N ALA A 5 13.81 4.10 -9.51
CA ALA A 5 12.45 3.74 -9.94
C ALA A 5 11.39 4.43 -9.07
N VAL A 6 11.60 4.47 -7.76
CA VAL A 6 10.75 5.19 -6.81
C VAL A 6 10.72 6.68 -7.14
N ASP A 7 11.87 7.30 -7.38
CA ASP A 7 11.95 8.73 -7.71
C ASP A 7 11.31 9.05 -9.06
N ALA A 8 11.50 8.20 -10.07
CA ALA A 8 10.81 8.35 -11.35
C ALA A 8 9.27 8.30 -11.17
N PHE A 9 8.77 7.37 -10.35
CA PHE A 9 7.34 7.26 -10.07
C PHE A 9 6.82 8.45 -9.26
N ARG A 10 7.57 8.95 -8.28
CA ARG A 10 7.25 10.18 -7.54
C ARG A 10 7.16 11.39 -8.47
N ILE A 11 8.11 11.54 -9.40
CA ILE A 11 8.12 12.61 -10.39
C ILE A 11 6.88 12.53 -11.29
N ASP A 12 6.55 11.33 -11.77
CA ASP A 12 5.40 11.09 -12.65
C ASP A 12 4.05 11.43 -11.98
N LEU A 13 3.89 11.08 -10.70
CA LEU A 13 2.68 11.41 -9.95
C LEU A 13 2.60 12.89 -9.56
N GLY A 14 3.75 13.55 -9.37
CA GLY A 14 3.86 14.97 -9.05
C GLY A 14 4.19 15.22 -7.57
N ASN A 15 4.12 16.47 -7.12
CA ASN A 15 4.57 16.87 -5.78
C ASN A 15 3.82 16.17 -4.63
N LEU A 16 4.50 15.99 -3.49
CA LEU A 16 3.89 15.42 -2.29
C LEU A 16 2.91 16.42 -1.68
N ASN A 17 1.67 16.00 -1.53
CA ASN A 17 0.63 16.81 -0.91
C ASN A 17 0.61 16.65 0.61
N PRO A 18 0.24 17.70 1.37
CA PRO A 18 0.15 17.65 2.83
C PRO A 18 -1.01 16.77 3.28
N ASN A 19 -0.85 16.05 4.40
CA ASN A 19 -1.81 15.08 4.96
C ASN A 19 -3.01 15.76 5.65
N VAL A 20 -3.78 16.53 4.88
CA VAL A 20 -4.99 17.27 5.31
C VAL A 20 -6.22 16.77 4.55
N ALA A 21 -7.39 17.04 5.12
CA ALA A 21 -8.67 16.69 4.50
C ALA A 21 -8.91 17.50 3.21
N GLY A 22 -9.60 16.86 2.25
CA GLY A 22 -9.81 17.38 0.91
C GLY A 22 -8.75 16.92 -0.10
N SER A 23 -9.11 16.99 -1.37
CA SER A 23 -8.24 16.65 -2.50
C SER A 23 -7.56 17.89 -3.08
N PHE A 24 -6.36 17.69 -3.62
CA PHE A 24 -5.69 18.68 -4.47
C PHE A 24 -5.96 18.39 -5.95
N ALA A 25 -5.70 19.38 -6.83
CA ALA A 25 -5.89 19.21 -8.27
C ALA A 25 -4.89 18.23 -8.90
N ASN A 26 -3.70 18.10 -8.30
CA ASN A 26 -2.62 17.23 -8.77
C ASN A 26 -1.69 16.85 -7.62
N GLY A 27 -0.65 16.08 -7.93
CA GLY A 27 0.34 15.61 -6.96
C GLY A 27 0.08 14.19 -6.51
N ARG A 28 0.67 13.84 -5.36
CA ARG A 28 0.69 12.49 -4.83
C ARG A 28 0.56 12.46 -3.31
N ARG A 29 0.24 11.28 -2.79
CA ARG A 29 0.24 10.93 -1.37
C ARG A 29 1.24 9.79 -1.14
N GLU A 30 1.80 9.76 0.06
CA GLU A 30 2.72 8.71 0.49
C GLU A 30 2.37 8.23 1.91
N ILE A 31 2.52 6.93 2.15
CA ILE A 31 2.40 6.29 3.45
C ILE A 31 3.69 5.51 3.70
N ASN A 32 4.47 5.97 4.69
CA ASN A 32 5.73 5.38 5.15
C ASN A 32 5.62 4.73 6.54
N TRP A 33 4.39 4.54 7.04
CA TRP A 33 4.05 3.89 8.32
C TRP A 33 4.55 4.55 9.61
N ASP A 34 5.62 5.35 9.58
CA ASP A 34 6.21 6.05 10.74
C ASP A 34 5.23 6.98 11.48
N GLY A 35 4.14 7.38 10.82
CA GLY A 35 3.09 8.19 11.42
C GLY A 35 2.04 7.40 12.21
N VAL A 36 2.19 6.09 12.36
CA VAL A 36 1.27 5.23 13.12
C VAL A 36 1.73 5.13 14.57
N PRO A 37 0.98 5.67 15.55
CA PRO A 37 1.34 5.53 16.96
C PRO A 37 1.37 4.06 17.41
N ASP A 38 2.28 3.72 18.32
CA ASP A 38 2.42 2.38 18.93
C ASP A 38 1.09 1.71 19.35
N GLY A 39 0.14 2.48 19.88
CA GLY A 39 -1.17 1.96 20.28
C GLY A 39 -2.02 1.40 19.13
N PHE A 40 -1.67 1.70 17.89
CA PHE A 40 -2.29 1.17 16.66
C PHE A 40 -1.39 0.19 15.91
N ALA A 41 -0.19 -0.08 16.41
CA ALA A 41 0.73 -1.09 15.90
C ALA A 41 0.46 -2.46 16.55
N ALA A 42 1.15 -3.50 16.06
CA ALA A 42 1.06 -4.86 16.58
C ALA A 42 1.18 -4.88 18.13
N PRO A 43 0.43 -5.71 18.85
CA PRO A 43 -0.50 -6.73 18.36
C PRO A 43 -1.88 -6.18 17.97
N ASN A 44 -2.09 -4.87 17.96
CA ASN A 44 -3.35 -4.26 17.56
C ASN A 44 -3.48 -4.21 16.03
N ASN A 45 -4.72 -4.29 15.55
CA ASN A 45 -5.02 -4.01 14.15
C ASN A 45 -5.06 -2.51 13.92
N LEU A 46 -4.42 -2.06 12.84
CA LEU A 46 -4.60 -0.71 12.34
C LEU A 46 -6.07 -0.57 11.87
N PRO A 47 -6.80 0.47 12.32
CA PRO A 47 -8.12 0.75 11.78
C PRO A 47 -8.04 0.94 10.26
N ALA A 48 -8.91 0.26 9.52
CA ALA A 48 -8.94 0.26 8.05
C ALA A 48 -8.91 1.68 7.44
N ASN A 49 -9.54 2.64 8.12
CA ASN A 49 -9.69 4.03 7.70
C ASN A 49 -8.70 4.99 8.37
N PHE A 50 -7.62 4.51 9.01
CA PHE A 50 -6.65 5.37 9.72
C PHE A 50 -6.08 6.45 8.80
N PHE A 51 -5.61 6.06 7.62
CA PHE A 51 -5.10 6.99 6.60
C PHE A 51 -6.18 7.70 5.78
N ASN A 52 -7.44 7.55 6.16
CA ASN A 52 -8.52 8.43 5.71
C ASN A 52 -8.93 9.42 6.80
N SER A 53 -8.96 9.00 8.08
CA SER A 53 -9.60 9.75 9.17
C SER A 53 -8.61 10.41 10.13
N ASN A 54 -7.58 9.69 10.58
CA ASN A 54 -6.61 10.16 11.58
C ASN A 54 -5.46 10.92 10.94
N SER A 55 -5.05 10.47 9.74
CA SER A 55 -4.00 11.10 8.98
C SER A 55 -4.42 11.16 7.51
N PRO A 56 -5.29 12.15 7.14
CA PRO A 56 -6.03 12.13 5.89
C PRO A 56 -5.14 12.09 4.65
N ARG A 57 -5.20 10.97 3.94
CA ARG A 57 -4.57 10.71 2.64
C ARG A 57 -5.50 9.96 1.67
N GLY A 58 -6.72 9.62 2.09
CA GLY A 58 -7.77 9.14 1.19
C GLY A 58 -7.69 7.66 0.84
N VAL A 59 -7.12 6.82 1.72
CA VAL A 59 -7.14 5.36 1.52
C VAL A 59 -7.84 4.63 2.66
N VAL A 60 -8.56 3.57 2.30
CA VAL A 60 -9.14 2.62 3.24
C VAL A 60 -8.66 1.21 2.86
N PHE A 61 -8.15 0.48 3.84
CA PHE A 61 -7.61 -0.87 3.64
C PHE A 61 -8.63 -1.95 3.96
N PHE A 62 -8.66 -2.99 3.14
CA PHE A 62 -9.46 -4.18 3.36
C PHE A 62 -8.59 -5.43 3.25
N THR A 63 -8.54 -6.23 4.32
CA THR A 63 -7.84 -7.51 4.34
C THR A 63 -8.83 -8.58 4.76
N PRO A 64 -9.16 -9.56 3.91
CA PRO A 64 -10.00 -10.68 4.30
C PRO A 64 -9.44 -11.38 5.55
N GLY A 65 -10.28 -11.61 6.57
CA GLY A 65 -9.89 -12.30 7.80
C GLY A 65 -9.69 -11.37 8.99
N SER A 66 -8.52 -11.42 9.63
CA SER A 66 -8.27 -10.87 10.98
C SER A 66 -7.90 -9.39 11.03
N GLY A 67 -7.91 -8.67 9.90
CA GLY A 67 -7.47 -7.27 9.82
C GLY A 67 -6.02 -7.09 9.35
N PHE A 68 -5.55 -5.85 9.38
CA PHE A 68 -4.21 -5.44 8.93
C PHE A 68 -3.41 -4.90 10.14
N GLN A 69 -2.16 -5.31 10.26
CA GLN A 69 -1.24 -4.89 11.33
C GLN A 69 0.01 -4.26 10.72
N VAL A 70 0.57 -3.29 11.44
CA VAL A 70 1.84 -2.63 11.12
C VAL A 70 2.80 -2.81 12.29
N SER A 71 4.10 -2.77 12.02
CA SER A 71 5.13 -2.68 13.07
C SER A 71 5.07 -1.32 13.76
N ALA A 72 5.63 -1.24 14.97
CA ALA A 72 5.86 0.04 15.63
C ALA A 72 6.83 0.92 14.82
N ASP A 73 6.73 2.23 15.02
CA ASP A 73 7.67 3.20 14.44
C ASP A 73 9.06 3.08 15.10
N SER A 74 10.03 3.86 14.63
CA SER A 74 11.40 3.82 15.16
C SER A 74 11.53 4.30 16.62
N ASP A 75 10.57 5.11 17.07
CA ASP A 75 10.44 5.60 18.45
C ASP A 75 9.47 4.68 19.22
N ASN A 76 9.93 3.46 19.55
CA ASN A 76 9.15 2.39 20.17
C ASN A 76 9.44 2.22 21.69
N PRO A 77 8.98 3.13 22.58
CA PRO A 77 9.17 3.02 24.03
C PRO A 77 8.37 1.86 24.63
N THR A 78 7.44 1.27 23.88
CA THR A 78 6.58 0.18 24.33
C THR A 78 7.20 -1.21 24.14
N ASN A 79 8.37 -1.31 23.49
CA ASN A 79 9.00 -2.58 23.07
C ASN A 79 8.03 -3.45 22.26
N THR A 80 7.15 -2.82 21.49
CA THR A 80 6.29 -3.50 20.52
C THR A 80 7.16 -4.29 19.55
N PRO A 81 6.87 -5.57 19.25
CA PRO A 81 7.71 -6.36 18.34
C PRO A 81 7.97 -5.62 17.02
N ILE A 82 9.25 -5.44 16.69
CA ILE A 82 9.72 -4.73 15.49
C ILE A 82 9.74 -5.65 14.26
N GLU A 83 9.44 -6.94 14.44
CA GLU A 83 9.48 -7.93 13.36
C GLU A 83 8.14 -8.66 13.22
N PHE A 84 7.80 -8.91 11.96
CA PHE A 84 6.54 -9.34 11.35
C PHE A 84 5.99 -10.71 11.82
N GLU A 85 5.84 -10.93 13.13
CA GLU A 85 5.47 -12.25 13.68
C GLU A 85 3.96 -12.54 13.80
N ASN A 86 3.07 -11.59 13.50
CA ASN A 86 1.62 -11.84 13.59
C ASN A 86 1.01 -12.38 12.29
N LEU A 87 1.10 -13.71 12.17
CA LEU A 87 0.17 -14.64 11.50
C LEU A 87 -0.91 -14.00 10.60
N ARG A 88 -0.60 -13.82 9.32
CA ARG A 88 -1.54 -13.32 8.30
C ARG A 88 -2.54 -14.42 7.89
N PRO A 89 -3.86 -14.29 8.11
CA PRO A 89 -4.83 -15.20 7.50
C PRO A 89 -5.00 -14.99 5.99
N SER A 90 -4.53 -13.86 5.44
CA SER A 90 -4.62 -13.50 4.01
C SER A 90 -3.30 -12.93 3.47
N THR A 91 -2.90 -13.38 2.29
CA THR A 91 -1.82 -12.80 1.47
C THR A 91 -2.33 -11.67 0.56
N THR A 92 -3.62 -11.36 0.63
CA THR A 92 -4.28 -10.36 -0.20
C THR A 92 -4.76 -9.18 0.63
N MET A 93 -4.49 -7.98 0.15
CA MET A 93 -5.01 -6.71 0.67
C MET A 93 -5.62 -5.92 -0.49
N GLU A 94 -6.73 -5.27 -0.22
CA GLU A 94 -7.39 -4.33 -1.13
C GLU A 94 -7.34 -2.92 -0.56
N ILE A 95 -7.22 -1.94 -1.45
CA ILE A 95 -7.13 -0.51 -1.12
C ILE A 95 -8.18 0.22 -1.95
N LEU A 96 -9.05 0.96 -1.27
CA LEU A 96 -10.03 1.83 -1.88
C LEU A 96 -9.63 3.30 -1.68
N PHE A 97 -9.94 4.14 -2.66
CA PHE A 97 -9.63 5.56 -2.63
C PHE A 97 -10.86 6.42 -2.33
N PHE A 98 -10.66 7.46 -1.53
CA PHE A 98 -11.66 8.44 -1.12
C PHE A 98 -11.05 9.84 -1.16
N VAL A 99 -11.89 10.87 -1.30
CA VAL A 99 -11.46 12.24 -1.00
C VAL A 99 -10.96 12.26 0.46
N PRO A 100 -9.70 12.65 0.73
CA PRO A 100 -9.11 12.52 2.06
C PRO A 100 -9.98 13.12 3.17
N GLY A 101 -10.24 12.36 4.23
CA GLY A 101 -11.06 12.83 5.36
C GLY A 101 -12.57 12.72 5.15
N SER A 102 -13.02 12.05 4.09
CA SER A 102 -14.45 11.94 3.76
C SER A 102 -14.89 10.52 3.39
N HIS A 103 -16.19 10.37 3.10
CA HIS A 103 -16.76 9.15 2.53
C HIS A 103 -17.02 9.27 1.01
N VAL A 104 -16.58 10.36 0.37
CA VAL A 104 -16.75 10.56 -1.08
C VAL A 104 -15.77 9.64 -1.81
N PRO A 105 -16.25 8.68 -2.61
CA PRO A 105 -15.37 7.77 -3.34
C PRO A 105 -14.55 8.53 -4.39
N ALA A 106 -13.31 8.12 -4.55
CA ALA A 106 -12.34 8.78 -5.42
C ALA A 106 -11.60 7.75 -6.28
N THR A 107 -10.89 8.24 -7.28
CA THR A 107 -9.92 7.48 -8.06
C THR A 107 -8.56 8.13 -7.97
N THR A 108 -7.52 7.35 -8.25
CA THR A 108 -6.15 7.84 -8.36
C THR A 108 -5.58 7.57 -9.75
N ARG A 109 -4.57 8.36 -10.13
CA ARG A 109 -3.83 8.20 -11.40
C ARG A 109 -2.83 7.04 -11.35
N GLY A 110 -2.50 6.52 -10.19
CA GLY A 110 -1.56 5.42 -10.10
C GLY A 110 -1.29 5.01 -8.67
N PHE A 111 -0.74 3.82 -8.52
CA PHE A 111 -0.33 3.27 -7.23
C PHE A 111 0.93 2.44 -7.40
N GLY A 112 1.83 2.56 -6.44
CA GLY A 112 3.00 1.71 -6.29
C GLY A 112 3.31 1.44 -4.83
N ALA A 113 4.08 0.37 -4.62
CA ALA A 113 4.53 -0.06 -3.32
C ALA A 113 5.97 -0.58 -3.39
N VAL A 114 6.70 -0.39 -2.30
CA VAL A 114 7.97 -1.07 -2.03
C VAL A 114 7.66 -2.42 -1.39
N PHE A 115 8.49 -3.41 -1.72
CA PHE A 115 8.39 -4.76 -1.23
C PHE A 115 9.76 -5.20 -0.71
N THR A 116 9.77 -6.04 0.31
CA THR A 116 10.99 -6.67 0.80
C THR A 116 10.89 -8.18 0.71
N ASP A 117 12.03 -8.84 0.45
CA ASP A 117 12.15 -10.30 0.36
C ASP A 117 11.28 -10.92 -0.74
N VAL A 118 11.20 -10.30 -1.93
CA VAL A 118 10.58 -10.93 -3.11
C VAL A 118 11.57 -11.91 -3.73
N ASP A 119 11.39 -13.20 -3.46
CA ASP A 119 12.24 -14.28 -3.96
C ASP A 119 11.79 -14.86 -5.32
N ARG A 120 10.54 -14.59 -5.73
CA ARG A 120 9.92 -15.17 -6.94
C ARG A 120 9.16 -14.16 -7.78
N ASP A 121 9.42 -14.17 -9.08
CA ASP A 121 8.80 -13.26 -10.05
C ASP A 121 7.29 -13.50 -10.25
N ASP A 122 6.72 -14.59 -9.72
CA ASP A 122 5.31 -14.97 -9.86
C ASP A 122 4.53 -14.99 -8.53
N SER A 123 5.14 -14.52 -7.44
CA SER A 123 4.56 -14.62 -6.10
C SER A 123 3.78 -13.37 -5.67
N THR A 124 4.20 -12.21 -6.16
CA THR A 124 3.75 -10.91 -5.67
C THR A 124 3.30 -10.06 -6.84
N LYS A 125 2.09 -9.50 -6.74
CA LYS A 125 1.51 -8.68 -7.80
C LYS A 125 0.65 -7.56 -7.27
N ILE A 126 0.51 -6.52 -8.09
CA ILE A 126 -0.48 -5.46 -7.91
C ILE A 126 -1.45 -5.52 -9.09
N GLU A 127 -2.74 -5.56 -8.76
CA GLU A 127 -3.85 -5.48 -9.70
C GLU A 127 -4.60 -4.17 -9.49
N TYR A 128 -4.98 -3.51 -10.59
CA TYR A 128 -5.58 -2.19 -10.63
C TYR A 128 -6.96 -2.30 -11.27
N PHE A 129 -8.00 -1.77 -10.63
CA PHE A 129 -9.38 -1.89 -11.09
C PHE A 129 -10.04 -0.52 -11.18
N ASP A 130 -10.90 -0.35 -12.18
CA ASP A 130 -11.78 0.80 -12.30
C ASP A 130 -12.99 0.70 -11.33
N VAL A 131 -13.84 1.74 -11.34
CA VAL A 131 -15.04 1.82 -10.49
C VAL A 131 -16.07 0.72 -10.77
N ASN A 132 -16.06 0.13 -11.97
CA ASN A 132 -16.95 -0.96 -12.35
C ASN A 132 -16.35 -2.34 -12.01
N GLY A 133 -15.14 -2.38 -11.45
CA GLY A 133 -14.40 -3.61 -11.17
C GLY A 133 -13.72 -4.20 -12.40
N ALA A 134 -13.60 -3.46 -13.51
CA ALA A 134 -12.84 -3.89 -14.67
C ALA A 134 -11.33 -3.79 -14.37
N LEU A 135 -10.58 -4.83 -14.73
CA LEU A 135 -9.12 -4.85 -14.57
C LEU A 135 -8.48 -3.88 -15.57
N LEU A 136 -7.76 -2.89 -15.05
CA LEU A 136 -6.98 -1.91 -15.82
C LEU A 136 -5.57 -2.43 -16.10
N ALA A 137 -4.91 -3.00 -15.09
CA ALA A 137 -3.58 -3.60 -15.19
C ALA A 137 -3.39 -4.68 -14.12
N SER A 138 -2.47 -5.61 -14.37
CA SER A 138 -2.04 -6.63 -13.43
C SER A 138 -0.56 -6.91 -13.67
N GLU A 139 0.29 -6.49 -12.73
CA GLU A 139 1.74 -6.57 -12.89
C GLU A 139 2.37 -7.36 -11.74
N PHE A 140 3.33 -8.23 -12.09
CA PHE A 140 4.12 -8.95 -11.11
C PHE A 140 5.34 -8.13 -10.69
N VAL A 141 5.61 -8.14 -9.38
CA VAL A 141 6.82 -7.53 -8.82
C VAL A 141 8.01 -8.39 -9.22
N GLN A 142 8.99 -7.79 -9.89
CA GLN A 142 10.22 -8.49 -10.23
C GLN A 142 11.07 -8.71 -8.97
N ARG A 143 11.63 -9.90 -8.84
CA ARG A 143 12.55 -10.22 -7.75
C ARG A 143 13.83 -9.42 -7.87
N ALA A 144 14.38 -8.99 -6.75
CA ALA A 144 15.72 -8.44 -6.70
C ALA A 144 16.71 -9.54 -6.30
N HIS A 145 17.83 -9.64 -7.01
CA HIS A 145 18.85 -10.64 -6.72
C HIS A 145 19.64 -10.27 -5.46
N GLY A 146 19.66 -11.17 -4.47
CA GLY A 146 20.40 -11.02 -3.21
C GLY A 146 19.57 -11.50 -2.02
N ASN A 147 20.09 -11.34 -0.80
CA ASN A 147 19.31 -11.55 0.43
C ASN A 147 18.75 -10.20 0.90
N GLU A 148 17.55 -10.18 1.49
CA GLU A 148 16.95 -8.99 2.11
C GLU A 148 16.85 -7.81 1.13
N THR A 149 16.47 -8.10 -0.11
CA THR A 149 16.43 -7.10 -1.17
C THR A 149 15.12 -6.32 -1.15
N LEU A 150 15.20 -5.07 -1.64
CA LEU A 150 14.03 -4.25 -1.93
C LEU A 150 13.65 -4.39 -3.40
N SER A 151 12.34 -4.50 -3.65
CA SER A 151 11.72 -4.40 -4.97
C SER A 151 10.70 -3.27 -4.97
N PHE A 152 10.44 -2.68 -6.13
CA PHE A 152 9.40 -1.66 -6.31
C PHE A 152 8.57 -1.98 -7.54
N LEU A 153 7.26 -1.82 -7.42
CA LEU A 153 6.33 -1.85 -8.54
C LEU A 153 5.37 -0.68 -8.42
N GLY A 154 5.25 0.10 -9.50
CA GLY A 154 4.28 1.18 -9.61
C GLY A 154 3.77 1.29 -11.04
N VAL A 155 2.47 1.49 -11.19
CA VAL A 155 1.81 1.76 -12.48
C VAL A 155 1.05 3.06 -12.35
N SER A 156 1.25 3.93 -13.34
CA SER A 156 0.48 5.16 -13.52
C SER A 156 -0.27 5.12 -14.85
N PHE A 157 -1.38 5.84 -14.88
CA PHE A 157 -2.32 5.92 -15.98
C PHE A 157 -2.40 7.37 -16.45
N THR A 158 -2.88 7.62 -17.67
CA THR A 158 -3.04 9.00 -18.15
C THR A 158 -4.16 9.73 -17.39
N ASN A 159 -5.24 9.02 -17.06
CA ASN A 159 -6.38 9.52 -16.30
C ASN A 159 -6.44 8.89 -14.90
N PRO A 160 -7.08 9.54 -13.91
CA PRO A 160 -7.33 8.94 -12.61
C PRO A 160 -8.47 7.92 -12.69
N ASP A 161 -8.17 6.72 -13.19
CA ASP A 161 -9.18 5.66 -13.38
C ASP A 161 -9.12 4.58 -12.28
N VAL A 162 -8.07 4.54 -11.47
CA VAL A 162 -7.86 3.48 -10.48
C VAL A 162 -8.73 3.74 -9.25
N PHE A 163 -9.74 2.89 -9.06
CA PHE A 163 -10.66 2.94 -7.93
C PHE A 163 -10.27 1.96 -6.82
N LEU A 164 -9.76 0.79 -7.20
CA LEU A 164 -9.34 -0.26 -6.29
C LEU A 164 -7.97 -0.79 -6.70
N VAL A 165 -7.10 -0.97 -5.72
CA VAL A 165 -5.85 -1.72 -5.86
C VAL A 165 -5.95 -3.01 -5.04
N ARG A 166 -5.59 -4.14 -5.64
CA ARG A 166 -5.42 -5.41 -4.92
C ARG A 166 -3.96 -5.82 -4.97
N ILE A 167 -3.37 -6.03 -3.81
CA ILE A 167 -2.01 -6.55 -3.68
C ILE A 167 -2.09 -8.00 -3.23
N THR A 168 -1.35 -8.87 -3.91
CA THR A 168 -1.02 -10.22 -3.43
C THR A 168 0.45 -10.22 -3.01
N SER A 169 0.74 -10.50 -1.75
CA SER A 169 2.10 -10.52 -1.19
C SER A 169 2.54 -11.97 -0.93
N GLY A 170 3.32 -12.54 -1.85
CA GLY A 170 3.86 -13.89 -1.74
C GLY A 170 2.81 -15.02 -1.83
N GLY A 171 3.28 -16.23 -1.54
CA GLY A 171 2.49 -17.47 -1.67
C GLY A 171 2.14 -18.18 -0.36
N VAL A 172 2.47 -17.59 0.79
CA VAL A 172 2.33 -18.20 2.13
C VAL A 172 1.73 -17.26 3.15
N ARG A 173 0.84 -17.82 3.97
CA ARG A 173 0.42 -17.23 5.24
C ARG A 173 1.60 -17.28 6.22
N LEU A 174 2.05 -16.13 6.69
CA LEU A 174 3.07 -16.00 7.74
C LEU A 174 2.79 -16.97 8.92
N GLY A 175 3.77 -17.79 9.31
CA GLY A 175 3.66 -18.77 10.42
C GLY A 175 3.85 -20.24 10.06
N GLU A 176 3.87 -20.60 8.77
CA GLU A 176 4.36 -21.92 8.33
C GLU A 176 5.90 -21.89 8.29
N LYS A 177 6.59 -22.89 8.86
CA LYS A 177 8.05 -23.06 8.63
C LYS A 177 8.33 -22.92 7.13
N LYS A 178 9.39 -22.21 6.72
CA LYS A 178 9.88 -22.23 5.32
C LYS A 178 10.03 -23.70 4.90
N HIS A 179 9.01 -24.27 4.28
CA HIS A 179 8.96 -25.63 3.76
C HIS A 179 8.66 -25.48 2.28
N GLY A 180 9.68 -25.70 1.46
CA GLY A 180 9.52 -25.79 0.00
C GLY A 180 9.59 -24.48 -0.79
N GLY A 181 10.37 -23.47 -0.37
CA GLY A 181 10.71 -22.33 -1.24
C GLY A 181 9.54 -21.40 -1.56
N LYS A 182 8.76 -21.04 -0.54
CA LYS A 182 7.63 -20.12 -0.69
C LYS A 182 7.98 -18.73 -0.10
N ASP A 183 7.49 -17.70 -0.79
CA ASP A 183 7.94 -16.31 -0.68
C ASP A 183 7.20 -15.53 0.43
N LEU A 184 7.95 -14.86 1.32
CA LEU A 184 7.41 -14.05 2.41
C LEU A 184 7.69 -12.58 2.11
N VAL A 185 6.66 -11.87 1.65
CA VAL A 185 6.84 -10.49 1.20
C VAL A 185 6.21 -9.51 2.19
N VAL A 186 7.03 -8.57 2.65
CA VAL A 186 6.58 -7.39 3.40
C VAL A 186 6.42 -6.23 2.43
N MET A 187 5.50 -5.32 2.75
CA MET A 187 5.25 -4.12 1.97
C MET A 187 5.68 -2.89 2.76
N ASP A 188 6.33 -1.97 2.07
CA ASP A 188 6.72 -0.66 2.60
C ASP A 188 6.50 0.42 1.53
N ASP A 189 6.56 1.68 1.94
CA ASP A 189 6.20 2.91 1.21
C ASP A 189 5.12 2.73 0.14
N PHE A 190 3.87 3.08 0.47
CA PHE A 190 2.82 3.23 -0.54
C PHE A 190 2.87 4.62 -1.14
N ILE A 191 2.89 4.69 -2.48
CA ILE A 191 2.93 5.92 -3.25
C ILE A 191 1.77 5.89 -4.23
N TYR A 192 0.94 6.93 -4.25
CA TYR A 192 -0.20 6.99 -5.16
C TYR A 192 -0.51 8.42 -5.55
N GLY A 193 -1.09 8.60 -6.74
CA GLY A 193 -1.55 9.91 -7.18
C GLY A 193 -2.61 10.46 -6.22
N GLU A 194 -2.76 11.78 -6.20
CA GLU A 194 -3.81 12.43 -5.41
C GLU A 194 -5.18 11.78 -5.67
N PRO A 195 -5.90 11.30 -4.65
CA PRO A 195 -7.26 10.82 -4.83
C PRO A 195 -8.17 11.98 -5.27
N VAL A 196 -8.83 11.84 -6.41
CA VAL A 196 -9.76 12.84 -6.96
C VAL A 196 -11.17 12.27 -6.96
N SER A 197 -12.14 13.08 -6.53
CA SER A 197 -13.57 12.70 -6.50
C SER A 197 -14.03 12.15 -7.85
N LEU A 198 -14.86 11.09 -7.81
CA LEU A 198 -15.56 10.57 -9.00
C LEU A 198 -16.64 11.55 -9.53
N VAL A 199 -17.05 12.50 -8.70
CA VAL A 199 -18.04 13.52 -9.05
C VAL A 199 -17.26 14.78 -9.33
N ASP A 200 -17.32 15.28 -10.57
CA ASP A 200 -16.84 16.63 -10.88
C ASP A 200 -17.60 17.61 -9.99
N GLU A 201 -16.88 18.32 -9.13
CA GLU A 201 -17.40 19.51 -8.47
C GLU A 201 -17.59 20.57 -9.58
N SER A 202 -18.80 20.58 -10.18
CA SER A 202 -19.20 21.53 -11.21
C SER A 202 -19.32 22.95 -10.68
#